data_AF-A0A2V6HAD6-F1
#
_entry.id   AF-A0A2V6HAD6-F1
#
_cell.length_a   1.000
_cell.length_b   1.000
_cell.length_c   1.000
_cell.angle_alpha   90.00
_cell.angle_beta   90.00
_cell.angle_gamma   90.00
#
_symmetry.space_group_name_H-M   'P 1'
#
loop_
_entity.id
_entity.type
_entity.pdbx_description
1 polymer ?
#
loop_
_entity_poly.entity_id
_entity_poly.type
_entity_poly.pdbx_seq_one_letter_code
_entity_poly.pdbx_strand_id
1 'polypeptide(L)'
;MRTVAPKNFLAELKRRNVYKVVVAYAIVGWLSIQIATQVFNLLNVFLCSLPYGWMQSPPVSRGHSLSFEECLLKMTLPFGILAVVLLAGCGEEKKAVELPPPVVTVTAAVQREVKDWDEYTGRLAPLGTVEVRPKVSGYLTEVKFDDGDMVKKGQVMFVIDPRPYQADQDRA
;
A
#
# COMPACT_ATOMS: atom_id res chain seq x y z
N MET A 1 6.91 -25.98 20.43
CA MET A 1 6.03 -25.90 19.23
C MET A 1 5.60 -27.32 18.87
N ARG A 2 4.32 -27.68 19.08
CA ARG A 2 3.79 -28.98 18.63
C ARG A 2 3.56 -28.90 17.12
N THR A 3 4.32 -29.67 16.35
CA THR A 3 4.14 -29.78 14.90
C THR A 3 2.87 -30.55 14.61
N VAL A 4 1.80 -29.85 14.22
CA VAL A 4 0.54 -30.49 13.84
C VAL A 4 0.73 -31.08 12.44
N ALA A 5 0.65 -32.41 12.32
CA ALA A 5 0.75 -33.09 11.04
C ALA A 5 -0.40 -32.63 10.09
N PRO A 6 -0.12 -32.34 8.80
CA PRO A 6 -1.06 -31.64 7.90
C PRO A 6 -2.34 -32.42 7.63
N LYS A 7 -2.29 -33.76 7.71
CA LYS A 7 -3.44 -34.63 7.48
C LYS A 7 -4.50 -34.52 8.59
N ASN A 8 -4.08 -34.24 9.81
CA ASN A 8 -4.97 -34.10 10.97
C ASN A 8 -5.71 -32.75 10.92
N PHE A 9 -5.02 -31.69 10.46
CA PHE A 9 -5.59 -30.34 10.33
C PHE A 9 -6.74 -30.26 9.31
N LEU A 10 -6.59 -30.90 8.15
CA LEU A 10 -7.63 -30.92 7.12
C LEU A 10 -8.86 -31.76 7.53
N ALA A 11 -8.63 -32.85 8.28
CA ALA A 11 -9.72 -33.63 8.87
C ALA A 11 -10.52 -32.80 9.89
N GLU A 12 -9.84 -31.95 10.66
CA GLU A 12 -10.44 -31.00 11.61
C GLU A 12 -11.29 -29.92 10.90
N LEU A 13 -10.78 -29.34 9.80
CA LEU A 13 -11.50 -28.32 9.02
C LEU A 13 -12.74 -28.87 8.31
N LYS A 14 -12.68 -30.13 7.85
CA LYS A 14 -13.82 -30.83 7.23
C LYS A 14 -14.92 -31.09 8.26
N ARG A 15 -14.57 -31.40 9.51
CA ARG A 15 -15.53 -31.71 10.58
C ARG A 15 -16.41 -30.53 10.98
N ARG A 16 -15.90 -29.31 10.92
CA ARG A 16 -16.63 -28.08 11.33
C ARG A 16 -17.33 -27.35 10.18
N ASN A 17 -17.42 -27.95 8.99
CA ASN A 17 -17.98 -27.31 7.78
C ASN A 17 -17.32 -25.95 7.40
N VAL A 18 -16.22 -25.56 8.04
CA VAL A 18 -15.53 -24.28 7.80
C VAL A 18 -15.03 -24.20 6.35
N TYR A 19 -14.67 -25.34 5.75
CA TYR A 19 -14.32 -25.42 4.33
C TYR A 19 -15.45 -24.91 3.40
N LYS A 20 -16.72 -25.11 3.75
CA LYS A 20 -17.85 -24.61 2.95
C LYS A 20 -17.92 -23.09 2.96
N VAL A 21 -17.60 -22.47 4.11
CA VAL A 21 -17.57 -21.01 4.27
C VAL A 21 -16.44 -20.41 3.43
N VAL A 22 -15.25 -21.00 3.48
CA VAL A 22 -14.09 -20.54 2.68
C VAL A 22 -14.37 -20.64 1.19
N VAL A 23 -14.96 -21.77 0.73
CA VAL A 23 -15.35 -21.94 -0.68
C VAL A 23 -16.44 -20.96 -1.09
N ALA A 24 -17.44 -20.71 -0.23
CA ALA A 24 -18.49 -19.73 -0.52
C ALA A 24 -17.92 -18.31 -0.70
N TYR A 25 -17.01 -17.86 0.19
CA TYR A 25 -16.35 -16.55 0.04
C TYR A 25 -15.47 -16.48 -1.21
N ALA A 26 -14.78 -17.57 -1.56
CA ALA A 26 -13.99 -17.61 -2.79
C ALA A 26 -14.87 -17.46 -4.05
N ILE A 27 -16.03 -18.13 -4.09
CA ILE A 27 -16.97 -18.02 -5.21
C ILE A 27 -17.59 -16.63 -5.27
N VAL A 28 -18.03 -16.06 -4.15
CA VAL A 28 -18.61 -14.71 -4.08
C VAL A 28 -17.60 -13.65 -4.51
N GLY A 29 -16.35 -13.76 -4.06
CA GLY A 29 -15.27 -12.86 -4.47
C GLY A 29 -14.97 -12.96 -5.97
N TRP A 30 -14.88 -14.19 -6.49
CA TRP A 30 -14.66 -14.43 -7.93
C TRP A 30 -15.82 -13.90 -8.79
N LEU A 31 -17.07 -14.11 -8.38
CA LEU A 31 -18.26 -13.61 -9.06
C LEU A 31 -18.34 -12.07 -9.02
N SER A 32 -17.98 -11.47 -7.89
CA SER A 32 -17.96 -10.01 -7.73
C SER A 32 -16.94 -9.34 -8.67
N ILE A 33 -15.79 -9.98 -8.88
CA ILE A 33 -14.77 -9.51 -9.82
C ILE A 33 -15.26 -9.64 -11.27
N GLN A 34 -15.94 -10.74 -11.62
CA GLN A 34 -16.54 -10.92 -12.96
C GLN A 34 -17.61 -9.87 -13.26
N ILE A 35 -18.50 -9.61 -12.32
CA ILE A 35 -19.56 -8.59 -12.44
C ILE A 35 -18.96 -7.19 -12.53
N ALA A 36 -17.97 -6.86 -11.69
CA ALA A 36 -17.28 -5.57 -11.75
C ALA A 36 -16.63 -5.33 -13.12
N THR A 37 -16.09 -6.39 -13.74
CA THR A 37 -15.46 -6.31 -15.06
C THR A 37 -16.49 -6.15 -16.19
N GLN A 38 -17.64 -6.83 -16.11
CA GLN A 38 -18.75 -6.65 -17.05
C GLN A 38 -19.37 -5.24 -16.98
N VAL A 39 -19.54 -4.72 -15.77
CA VAL A 39 -20.05 -3.36 -15.53
C VAL A 39 -19.06 -2.31 -16.04
N PHE A 40 -17.75 -2.52 -15.85
CA PHE A 40 -16.72 -1.60 -16.35
C PHE A 40 -16.69 -1.53 -17.89
N ASN A 41 -16.82 -2.67 -18.57
CA ASN A 41 -16.92 -2.72 -20.04
C ASN A 41 -18.20 -2.04 -20.56
N LEU A 42 -19.32 -2.20 -19.86
CA LEU A 42 -20.58 -1.52 -20.18
C LEU A 42 -20.53 0.00 -19.92
N LEU A 43 -19.84 0.44 -18.86
CA LEU A 43 -19.69 1.86 -18.52
C LEU A 43 -18.79 2.59 -19.54
N ASN A 44 -17.77 1.92 -20.09
CA ASN A 44 -16.84 2.51 -21.06
C ASN A 44 -17.48 2.77 -22.44
N VAL A 45 -18.42 1.91 -22.86
CA VAL A 45 -19.25 2.16 -24.06
C VAL A 45 -20.20 3.35 -23.87
N PHE A 46 -20.71 3.52 -22.65
CA PHE A 46 -21.60 4.65 -22.30
C PHE A 46 -20.85 5.99 -22.19
N LEU A 47 -19.56 5.96 -21.80
CA LEU A 47 -18.69 7.14 -21.75
C LEU A 47 -18.22 7.62 -23.13
N CYS A 48 -18.16 6.74 -24.14
CA CYS A 48 -17.81 7.11 -25.51
C CYS A 48 -18.92 7.91 -26.23
N SER A 49 -20.13 7.93 -25.67
CA SER A 49 -21.30 8.66 -26.19
C SER A 49 -21.61 9.95 -25.42
N LEU A 50 -20.84 10.28 -24.38
CA LEU A 50 -20.92 11.59 -23.73
C LEU A 50 -19.99 12.59 -24.43
N PRO A 51 -20.47 13.81 -24.77
CA PRO A 51 -19.73 14.79 -25.55
C PRO A 51 -18.73 15.57 -24.67
N TYR A 52 -17.76 14.88 -24.09
CA TYR A 52 -16.70 15.51 -23.28
C TYR A 52 -15.30 15.01 -23.69
N GLY A 53 -14.94 15.33 -24.93
CA GLY A 53 -13.58 15.17 -25.47
C GLY A 53 -13.06 16.50 -26.00
N TRP A 54 -12.78 17.46 -25.11
CA TRP A 54 -11.97 18.64 -25.44
C TRP A 54 -10.53 18.35 -25.04
N MET A 55 -9.64 18.25 -26.04
CA MET A 55 -8.22 18.66 -26.04
C MET A 55 -7.37 17.75 -26.95
N GLN A 56 -7.27 18.06 -28.26
CA GLN A 56 -6.02 18.05 -29.08
C GLN A 56 -6.30 18.36 -30.59
N SER A 57 -5.86 19.55 -31.04
CA SER A 57 -5.48 20.02 -32.40
C SER A 57 -6.48 20.17 -33.59
N PRO A 58 -6.44 21.32 -34.34
CA PRO A 58 -7.02 21.54 -35.68
C PRO A 58 -5.91 21.64 -36.78
N PRO A 59 -6.17 21.98 -38.07
CA PRO A 59 -7.38 21.84 -38.93
C PRO A 59 -7.09 21.13 -40.28
N VAL A 60 -8.08 20.49 -40.93
CA VAL A 60 -8.26 20.52 -42.40
C VAL A 60 -9.63 19.97 -42.82
N SER A 61 -10.45 20.89 -43.32
CA SER A 61 -11.38 20.84 -44.46
C SER A 61 -12.16 19.57 -44.83
N ARG A 62 -13.48 19.81 -44.83
CA ARG A 62 -14.47 19.39 -45.85
C ARG A 62 -14.91 17.93 -45.89
N GLY A 63 -16.12 17.73 -45.38
CA GLY A 63 -17.24 17.20 -46.16
C GLY A 63 -17.42 15.69 -46.12
N HIS A 64 -18.39 15.21 -45.34
CA HIS A 64 -19.70 14.80 -45.86
C HIS A 64 -20.57 14.40 -44.67
N SER A 65 -21.83 14.82 -44.72
CA SER A 65 -22.97 14.26 -43.99
C SER A 65 -23.03 12.73 -44.10
N LEU A 66 -23.78 12.10 -43.18
CA LEU A 66 -24.06 10.65 -42.99
C LEU A 66 -23.18 10.11 -41.85
N SER A 67 -23.67 9.86 -40.62
CA SER A 67 -24.86 9.06 -40.30
C SER A 67 -25.43 9.48 -38.93
N PHE A 68 -26.43 10.35 -38.94
CA PHE A 68 -27.21 10.79 -37.76
C PHE A 68 -28.45 9.88 -37.52
N GLU A 69 -28.78 9.01 -38.49
CA GLU A 69 -29.97 8.13 -38.45
C GLU A 69 -29.75 6.72 -37.86
N GLU A 70 -28.52 6.33 -37.52
CA GLU A 70 -28.24 4.99 -36.95
C GLU A 70 -28.30 4.93 -35.41
N CYS A 71 -28.35 6.08 -34.72
CA CYS A 71 -28.28 6.16 -33.25
C CYS A 71 -29.66 6.06 -32.57
N LEU A 72 -30.72 6.54 -33.22
CA LEU A 72 -32.05 6.64 -32.62
C LEU A 72 -32.75 5.29 -32.43
N LEU A 73 -32.40 4.27 -33.23
CA LEU A 73 -33.04 2.95 -33.17
C LEU A 73 -32.36 1.98 -32.21
N LYS A 74 -31.06 2.15 -31.92
CA LYS A 74 -30.28 1.22 -31.07
C LYS A 74 -30.36 1.56 -29.58
N MET A 75 -30.93 2.71 -29.21
CA MET A 75 -31.05 3.18 -27.83
C MET A 75 -32.41 2.83 -27.17
N THR A 76 -33.45 2.50 -27.94
CA THR A 76 -34.80 2.23 -27.43
C THR A 76 -35.03 0.76 -27.04
N LEU A 77 -34.28 -0.18 -27.63
CA LEU A 77 -34.42 -1.62 -27.40
C LEU A 77 -34.03 -2.09 -25.98
N PRO A 78 -32.90 -1.69 -25.38
CA PRO A 78 -32.54 -2.18 -24.05
C PRO A 78 -33.32 -1.47 -22.93
N PHE A 79 -33.77 -0.23 -23.14
CA PHE A 79 -34.52 0.54 -22.15
C PHE A 79 -35.98 0.07 -22.02
N GLY A 80 -36.59 -0.35 -23.14
CA GLY A 80 -37.94 -0.92 -23.13
C GLY A 80 -38.02 -2.29 -22.46
N ILE A 81 -37.03 -3.16 -22.67
CA ILE A 81 -36.99 -4.48 -22.04
C ILE A 81 -36.73 -4.38 -20.53
N LEU A 82 -35.88 -3.44 -20.10
CA LEU A 82 -35.64 -3.17 -18.67
C LEU A 82 -36.90 -2.63 -17.97
N ALA A 83 -37.66 -1.77 -18.64
CA ALA A 83 -38.93 -1.26 -18.11
C ALA A 83 -39.99 -2.36 -17.97
N VAL A 84 -40.13 -3.26 -18.95
CA VAL A 84 -41.11 -4.37 -18.88
C VAL A 84 -40.74 -5.39 -17.78
N VAL A 85 -39.45 -5.66 -17.55
CA VAL A 85 -39.00 -6.51 -16.43
C VAL A 85 -39.24 -5.85 -15.07
N LEU A 86 -39.08 -4.52 -14.97
CA LEU A 86 -39.40 -3.76 -13.76
C LEU A 86 -40.91 -3.71 -13.47
N LEU A 87 -41.76 -3.70 -14.51
CA LEU A 87 -43.22 -3.68 -14.36
C LEU A 87 -43.83 -5.06 -14.12
N ALA A 88 -43.23 -6.15 -14.61
CA ALA A 88 -43.72 -7.52 -14.37
C ALA A 88 -43.44 -8.05 -12.94
N GLY A 89 -42.64 -7.33 -12.15
CA GLY A 89 -42.36 -7.65 -10.75
C GLY A 89 -43.28 -6.96 -9.72
N CYS A 90 -44.16 -6.06 -10.15
CA CYS A 90 -45.05 -5.32 -9.25
C CYS A 90 -46.41 -6.04 -9.15
N GLY A 91 -46.45 -7.08 -8.33
CA GLY A 91 -47.64 -7.92 -8.16
C GLY A 91 -47.61 -8.73 -6.87
N GLU A 92 -47.46 -8.05 -5.73
CA GLU A 92 -47.89 -8.55 -4.41
C GLU A 92 -48.16 -7.34 -3.49
N GLU A 93 -49.43 -7.05 -3.23
CA GLU A 93 -49.82 -6.19 -2.11
C GLU A 93 -49.56 -6.94 -0.80
N LYS A 94 -48.40 -6.69 -0.19
CA LYS A 94 -48.14 -7.09 1.19
C LYS A 94 -48.75 -6.05 2.10
N LYS A 95 -49.90 -6.40 2.68
CA LYS A 95 -50.55 -5.71 3.79
C LYS A 95 -49.48 -5.23 4.78
N ALA A 96 -49.37 -3.91 4.95
CA ALA A 96 -48.43 -3.31 5.89
C ALA A 96 -48.76 -3.81 7.30
N VAL A 97 -47.95 -4.75 7.78
CA VAL A 97 -47.90 -5.12 9.19
C VAL A 97 -47.07 -4.05 9.87
N GLU A 98 -47.64 -3.39 10.86
CA GLU A 98 -46.91 -2.49 11.74
C GLU A 98 -45.85 -3.30 12.49
N LEU A 99 -44.62 -3.22 11.99
CA LEU A 99 -43.46 -3.92 12.54
C LEU A 99 -43.14 -3.28 13.90
N PRO A 100 -43.07 -4.07 15.00
CA PRO A 100 -42.65 -3.54 16.28
C PRO A 100 -41.25 -2.94 16.15
N PRO A 101 -40.95 -1.83 16.83
CA PRO A 101 -39.71 -1.10 16.67
C PRO A 101 -38.52 -2.04 16.87
N PRO A 102 -37.49 -1.99 15.99
CA PRO A 102 -36.36 -2.89 16.07
C PRO A 102 -35.63 -2.66 17.39
N VAL A 103 -35.48 -3.73 18.18
CA VAL A 103 -34.75 -3.68 19.45
C VAL A 103 -33.27 -3.50 19.14
N VAL A 104 -32.74 -2.31 19.42
CA VAL A 104 -31.33 -1.99 19.23
C VAL A 104 -30.57 -2.16 20.54
N THR A 105 -29.48 -2.91 20.51
CA THR A 105 -28.57 -3.05 21.65
C THR A 105 -27.74 -1.77 21.77
N VAL A 106 -27.98 -1.00 22.83
CA VAL A 106 -27.21 0.20 23.15
C VAL A 106 -26.26 -0.06 24.31
N THR A 107 -25.08 0.54 24.24
CA THR A 107 -24.08 0.52 25.31
C THR A 107 -23.76 1.96 25.71
N ALA A 108 -23.63 2.20 27.02
CA ALA A 108 -23.28 3.52 27.54
C ALA A 108 -21.82 3.88 27.19
N ALA A 109 -21.61 5.09 26.69
CA ALA A 109 -20.28 5.60 26.40
C ALA A 109 -19.52 5.90 27.70
N VAL A 110 -18.39 5.22 27.92
CA VAL A 110 -17.50 5.46 29.06
C VAL A 110 -16.42 6.43 28.62
N GLN A 111 -16.38 7.62 29.24
CA GLN A 111 -15.30 8.57 29.02
C GLN A 111 -14.07 8.13 29.80
N ARG A 112 -12.95 7.98 29.10
CA ARG A 112 -11.65 7.66 29.68
C ARG A 112 -10.61 8.58 29.05
N GLU A 113 -9.72 9.08 29.89
CA GLU A 113 -8.57 9.84 29.43
C GLU A 113 -7.63 8.89 28.69
N VAL A 114 -7.35 9.20 27.42
CA VAL A 114 -6.42 8.43 26.58
C VAL A 114 -5.25 9.34 26.28
N LYS A 115 -4.04 8.88 26.61
CA LYS A 115 -2.81 9.54 26.19
C LYS A 115 -2.46 9.10 24.79
N ASP A 116 -2.33 10.07 23.90
CA ASP A 116 -1.79 9.84 22.56
C ASP A 116 -0.26 9.76 22.66
N TRP A 117 0.32 8.75 22.04
CA TRP A 117 1.76 8.54 22.00
C TRP A 117 2.23 8.64 20.56
N ASP A 118 3.19 9.53 20.32
CA ASP A 118 3.84 9.64 19.02
C ASP A 118 5.06 8.71 18.98
N GLU A 119 5.16 7.90 17.93
CA GLU A 119 6.30 7.03 17.69
C GLU A 119 7.21 7.65 16.62
N TYR A 120 8.46 7.92 17.01
CA TYR A 120 9.46 8.49 16.11
C TYR A 120 10.58 7.49 15.88
N THR A 121 10.92 7.29 14.61
CA THR A 121 12.13 6.53 14.24
C THR A 121 13.33 7.47 14.23
N GLY A 122 14.42 7.04 14.85
CA GLY A 122 15.67 7.80 14.95
C GLY A 122 16.86 6.93 14.60
N ARG A 123 17.98 7.57 14.23
CA ARG A 123 19.28 6.93 14.09
C ARG A 123 20.22 7.47 15.16
N LEU A 124 21.03 6.60 15.71
CA LEU A 124 22.07 6.99 16.66
C LEU A 124 23.33 7.41 15.89
N ALA A 125 23.94 8.51 16.33
CA ALA A 125 25.21 8.99 15.83
C ALA A 125 26.19 9.17 17.01
N PRO A 126 27.49 8.98 16.80
CA PRO A 126 28.49 9.24 17.82
C PRO A 126 28.49 10.74 18.21
N LEU A 127 28.80 11.03 19.48
CA LEU A 127 28.93 12.42 19.96
C LEU A 127 30.03 13.19 19.21
N GLY A 128 31.06 12.49 18.74
CA GLY A 128 32.09 13.04 17.90
C GLY A 128 32.91 11.93 17.23
N THR A 129 33.36 12.20 16.01
CA THR A 129 34.26 11.34 15.25
C THR A 129 35.52 12.14 14.97
N VAL A 130 36.68 11.56 15.26
CA VAL A 130 37.98 12.21 15.03
C VAL A 130 38.80 11.34 14.08
N GLU A 131 39.22 11.92 12.96
CA GLU A 131 40.18 11.29 12.06
C GLU A 131 41.60 11.69 12.47
N VAL A 132 42.42 10.69 12.77
CA VAL A 132 43.84 10.91 13.11
C VAL A 132 44.64 10.97 11.83
N ARG A 133 45.32 12.10 11.58
CA ARG A 133 46.18 12.31 10.41
C ARG A 133 47.59 12.69 10.86
N PRO A 134 48.65 12.15 10.21
CA PRO A 134 50.01 12.55 10.52
C PRO A 134 50.23 14.01 10.10
N LYS A 135 50.89 14.80 10.96
CA LYS A 135 51.26 16.20 10.66
C LYS A 135 52.58 16.33 9.90
N VAL A 136 53.41 15.29 9.95
CA VAL A 136 54.76 15.28 9.40
C VAL A 136 54.95 14.02 8.55
N SER A 137 55.80 14.09 7.53
CA SER A 137 56.05 12.98 6.61
C SER A 137 57.12 12.04 7.16
N GLY A 138 56.85 10.75 7.26
CA GLY A 138 57.87 9.80 7.70
C GLY A 138 57.37 8.38 7.69
N TYR A 139 58.27 7.46 7.99
CA TYR A 139 57.92 6.05 8.13
C TYR A 139 57.29 5.80 9.51
N LEU A 140 56.25 4.98 9.53
CA LEU A 140 55.63 4.52 10.77
C LEU A 140 56.51 3.45 11.41
N THR A 141 56.92 3.67 12.67
CA THR A 141 57.78 2.76 13.43
C THR A 141 56.94 1.80 14.29
N GLU A 142 55.95 2.33 15.02
CA GLU A 142 55.13 1.55 15.96
C GLU A 142 53.67 2.03 15.98
N VAL A 143 52.75 1.09 16.20
CA VAL A 143 51.34 1.31 16.55
C VAL A 143 51.15 0.89 18.01
N LYS A 144 50.58 1.78 18.84
CA LYS A 144 50.51 1.63 20.32
C LYS A 144 49.10 1.46 20.86
N PHE A 145 48.19 0.94 20.06
CA PHE A 145 46.83 0.60 20.46
C PHE A 145 46.35 -0.60 19.65
N ASP A 146 45.42 -1.36 20.22
CA ASP A 146 44.73 -2.43 19.51
C ASP A 146 43.34 -1.97 19.05
N ASP A 147 42.80 -2.64 18.04
CA ASP A 147 41.50 -2.29 17.47
C ASP A 147 40.38 -2.49 18.51
N GLY A 148 39.65 -1.41 18.80
CA GLY A 148 38.55 -1.40 19.78
C GLY A 148 38.96 -0.93 21.18
N ASP A 149 40.22 -0.57 21.39
CA ASP A 149 40.68 -0.04 22.67
C ASP A 149 40.12 1.34 23.02
N MET A 150 39.88 1.56 24.31
CA MET A 150 39.50 2.85 24.86
C MET A 150 40.72 3.75 25.06
N VAL A 151 40.94 4.68 24.12
CA VAL A 151 42.06 5.62 24.16
C VAL A 151 41.70 6.94 24.84
N LYS A 152 42.67 7.53 25.57
CA LYS A 152 42.51 8.85 26.20
C LYS A 152 43.07 9.95 25.32
N LYS A 153 42.55 11.18 25.47
CA LYS A 153 43.09 12.35 24.78
C LYS A 153 44.57 12.55 25.14
N GLY A 154 45.42 12.64 24.13
CA GLY A 154 46.87 12.84 24.28
C GLY A 154 47.68 11.55 24.44
N GLN A 155 47.04 10.38 24.41
CA GLN A 155 47.75 9.10 24.36
C GLN A 155 48.49 8.95 23.02
N VAL A 156 49.72 8.44 23.08
CA VAL A 156 50.52 8.17 21.87
C VAL A 156 49.94 6.94 21.19
N MET A 157 49.43 7.13 19.97
CA MET A 157 48.84 6.06 19.16
C MET A 157 49.80 5.54 18.08
N PHE A 158 50.61 6.43 17.51
CA PHE A 158 51.53 6.14 16.42
C PHE A 158 52.87 6.82 16.68
N VAL A 159 53.96 6.10 16.39
CA VAL A 159 55.33 6.65 16.46
C VAL A 159 55.90 6.71 15.05
N ILE A 160 56.26 7.91 14.60
CA ILE A 160 56.96 8.15 13.33
C ILE A 160 58.47 8.15 13.63
N ASP A 161 59.28 7.62 12.70
CA ASP A 161 60.73 7.54 12.85
C ASP A 161 61.34 8.92 13.17
N PRO A 162 61.98 9.09 14.34
CA PRO A 162 62.47 10.39 14.78
C PRO A 162 63.82 10.77 14.15
N ARG A 163 64.57 9.83 13.56
CA ARG A 163 65.94 10.07 13.07
C ARG A 163 66.09 11.28 12.13
N PRO A 164 65.26 11.46 11.08
CA PRO A 164 65.38 12.64 10.21
C PRO A 164 65.10 13.94 10.98
N TYR A 165 64.14 13.92 11.90
CA TYR A 165 63.74 15.10 12.67
C TYR A 165 64.75 15.48 13.75
N GLN A 166 65.45 14.50 14.34
CA GLN A 166 66.55 14.74 15.27
C GLN A 166 67.74 15.40 14.56
N ALA A 167 68.10 14.89 13.37
CA ALA A 167 69.18 15.47 12.57
C ALA A 167 68.89 16.92 12.15
N ASP A 168 67.64 17.25 11.84
CA ASP A 168 67.22 18.62 11.53
C ASP A 168 67.25 19.54 12.76
N GLN A 169 66.92 19.02 13.95
CA GLN A 169 67.00 19.77 15.20
C GLN A 169 68.44 20.08 15.61
N ASP A 170 69.35 19.12 15.47
CA ASP A 170 70.78 19.31 15.82
C ASP A 170 71.49 20.31 14.89
N ARG A 171 70.91 20.58 13.71
CA ARG A 171 71.43 21.55 12.73
C ARG A 171 70.96 22.98 13.02
N ALA A 172 69.89 23.19 13.78
CA ALA A 172 69.26 24.48 14.05
C ALA A 172 69.87 25.18 15.29
#